data_AF-A0A370G8U6-F1
#
_entry.id   AF-A0A370G8U6-F1
#
_cell.length_a   1.000
_cell.length_b   1.000
_cell.length_c   1.000
_cell.angle_alpha   90.00
_cell.angle_beta   90.00
_cell.angle_gamma   90.00
#
_symmetry.space_group_name_H-M   'P 1'
#
loop_
_entity.id
_entity.type
_entity.pdbx_description
1 polymer ?
#
loop_
_entity_poly.entity_id
_entity_poly.type
_entity_poly.pdbx_seq_one_letter_code
_entity_poly.pdbx_strand_id
1 'polypeptide(L)'
;MILYSSVKRLTKTENGKVLIPEDVFKFLITAYLKTVPFDEAAYLRANPDVDAAIHRGELKNGHDHFIQVGFFEGRDTDGKEFDEKWYLKNNPDVAASVLRGEWTNGKMHWLNVGRAELRAPSKTLEPVYDTWRGFCAA
;
A
#
# COMPACT_ATOMS: atom_id res chain seq x y z
N MET A 1 11.12 -17.53 -17.00
CA MET A 1 10.26 -16.62 -17.80
C MET A 1 9.07 -17.43 -18.29
N ILE A 2 7.85 -17.16 -17.80
CA ILE A 2 6.64 -17.83 -18.28
C ILE A 2 6.11 -17.02 -19.47
N LEU A 3 5.73 -17.70 -20.56
CA LEU A 3 5.15 -17.05 -21.73
C LEU A 3 3.79 -16.44 -21.39
N TYR A 4 3.51 -15.24 -21.90
CA TYR A 4 2.20 -14.59 -21.74
C TYR A 4 1.04 -15.50 -22.18
N SER A 5 1.22 -16.29 -23.24
CA SER A 5 0.22 -17.27 -23.70
C SER A 5 -0.17 -18.30 -22.62
N SER A 6 0.74 -18.61 -21.69
CA SER A 6 0.43 -19.50 -20.57
C SER A 6 -0.42 -18.83 -19.51
N VAL A 7 -0.13 -17.56 -19.18
CA VAL A 7 -0.94 -16.76 -18.25
C VAL A 7 -2.32 -16.45 -18.85
N LYS A 8 -2.37 -16.12 -20.14
CA LYS A 8 -3.61 -15.79 -20.87
C LYS A 8 -4.68 -16.88 -20.77
N ARG A 9 -4.27 -18.16 -20.70
CA ARG A 9 -5.20 -19.30 -20.51
C ARG A 9 -5.92 -19.30 -19.16
N LEU A 10 -5.38 -18.59 -18.17
CA LEU A 10 -5.97 -18.43 -16.84
C LEU A 10 -6.88 -17.19 -16.76
N THR A 11 -7.07 -16.47 -17.86
CA THR A 11 -7.81 -15.21 -17.88
C THR A 11 -9.09 -15.32 -18.70
N LYS A 12 -10.10 -14.51 -18.37
CA LYS A 12 -11.31 -14.30 -19.18
C LYS A 12 -11.44 -12.82 -19.52
N THR A 13 -12.12 -12.49 -20.61
CA THR A 13 -12.44 -11.11 -20.96
C THR A 13 -13.93 -10.88 -20.85
N GLU A 14 -14.33 -9.85 -20.10
CA GLU A 14 -15.72 -9.45 -19.91
C GLU A 14 -15.79 -7.91 -19.92
N ASN A 15 -16.62 -7.34 -20.79
CA ASN A 15 -16.79 -5.89 -20.94
C ASN A 15 -15.46 -5.12 -21.10
N GLY A 16 -14.50 -5.70 -21.83
CA GLY A 16 -13.17 -5.12 -22.02
C GLY A 16 -12.22 -5.24 -20.81
N LYS A 17 -12.67 -5.80 -19.68
CA LYS A 17 -11.87 -6.09 -18.49
C LYS A 17 -11.31 -7.52 -18.57
N VAL A 18 -10.09 -7.73 -18.06
CA VAL A 18 -9.48 -9.06 -17.93
C VAL A 18 -9.73 -9.58 -16.51
N LEU A 19 -10.50 -10.64 -16.39
CA LEU A 19 -10.74 -11.34 -15.14
C LEU A 19 -9.66 -12.40 -14.93
N ILE A 20 -9.05 -12.40 -13.75
CA ILE A 20 -8.03 -13.36 -13.34
C ILE A 20 -8.41 -13.95 -11.98
N PRO A 21 -8.14 -15.25 -11.73
CA PRO A 21 -8.28 -15.83 -10.39
C PRO A 21 -7.42 -15.07 -9.38
N GLU A 22 -7.94 -14.86 -8.17
CA GLU A 22 -7.26 -14.11 -7.11
C GLU A 22 -5.88 -14.72 -6.76
N ASP A 23 -5.78 -16.05 -6.72
CA ASP A 23 -4.51 -16.74 -6.44
C ASP A 23 -3.46 -16.49 -7.52
N VAL A 24 -3.89 -16.39 -8.78
CA VAL A 24 -2.99 -16.06 -9.90
C VAL A 24 -2.55 -14.60 -9.78
N PHE A 25 -3.44 -13.69 -9.44
CA PHE A 25 -3.10 -12.29 -9.17
C PHE A 25 -2.08 -12.17 -8.04
N LYS A 26 -2.36 -12.77 -6.88
CA LYS A 26 -1.46 -12.76 -5.72
C LYS A 26 -0.11 -13.36 -6.07
N PHE A 27 -0.08 -14.50 -6.77
CA PHE A 27 1.17 -15.10 -7.23
C PHE A 27 1.99 -14.16 -8.10
N LEU A 28 1.36 -13.51 -9.09
CA LEU A 28 2.05 -12.58 -10.00
C LEU A 28 2.62 -11.37 -9.26
N ILE A 29 1.84 -10.78 -8.34
CA ILE A 29 2.28 -9.65 -7.52
C ILE A 29 3.43 -10.07 -6.60
N THR A 30 3.27 -11.14 -5.82
CA THR A 30 4.32 -11.67 -4.94
C THR A 30 5.59 -12.04 -5.72
N ALA A 31 5.47 -12.61 -6.92
CA ALA A 31 6.61 -12.90 -7.78
C ALA A 31 7.33 -11.63 -8.25
N TYR A 32 6.57 -10.58 -8.59
CA TYR A 32 7.14 -9.28 -8.93
C TYR A 32 7.85 -8.63 -7.74
N LEU A 33 7.21 -8.59 -6.56
CA LEU A 33 7.77 -7.96 -5.35
C LEU A 33 9.11 -8.56 -4.95
N LYS A 34 9.31 -9.87 -5.11
CA LYS A 34 10.60 -10.55 -4.87
C LYS A 34 11.76 -10.02 -5.72
N THR A 35 11.47 -9.31 -6.82
CA THR A 35 12.47 -8.74 -7.72
C THR A 35 12.73 -7.26 -7.47
N VAL A 36 11.86 -6.60 -6.69
CA VAL A 36 11.97 -5.18 -6.37
C VAL A 36 13.03 -5.01 -5.27
N PRO A 37 14.00 -4.07 -5.43
CA PRO A 37 14.92 -3.74 -4.35
C PRO A 37 14.16 -3.36 -3.07
N PHE A 38 14.55 -3.97 -1.96
CA PHE A 38 13.86 -3.81 -0.68
C PHE A 38 14.87 -3.48 0.42
N ASP A 39 14.69 -2.32 1.07
CA ASP A 39 15.46 -1.92 2.25
C ASP A 39 14.73 -2.40 3.50
N GLU A 40 15.09 -3.59 3.95
CA GLU A 40 14.48 -4.19 5.13
C GLU A 40 14.68 -3.35 6.40
N ALA A 41 15.84 -2.70 6.56
CA ALA A 41 16.11 -1.87 7.72
C ALA A 41 15.24 -0.60 7.73
N ALA A 42 14.95 -0.02 6.57
CA ALA A 42 13.96 1.05 6.45
C ALA A 42 12.54 0.55 6.78
N TYR A 43 12.16 -0.61 6.25
CA TYR A 43 10.85 -1.20 6.49
C TYR A 43 10.57 -1.50 7.96
N LEU A 44 11.53 -2.11 8.66
CA LEU A 44 11.40 -2.43 10.09
C LEU A 44 11.35 -1.18 10.97
N ARG A 45 12.08 -0.12 10.60
CA ARG A 45 11.95 1.19 11.27
C ARG A 45 10.58 1.83 11.06
N ALA A 46 9.99 1.66 9.87
CA ALA A 46 8.66 2.17 9.56
C ALA A 46 7.53 1.32 10.17
N ASN A 47 7.78 0.05 10.48
CA ASN A 47 6.80 -0.91 10.98
C ASN A 47 7.32 -1.63 12.25
N PRO A 48 7.35 -0.95 13.41
CA PRO A 48 7.90 -1.49 14.65
C PRO A 48 7.19 -2.75 15.17
N ASP A 49 5.91 -2.95 14.80
CA ASP A 49 5.16 -4.17 15.10
C ASP A 49 5.76 -5.40 14.43
N VAL A 50 6.22 -5.25 13.18
CA VAL A 50 6.89 -6.31 12.42
C VAL A 50 8.26 -6.61 13.01
N ASP A 51 9.03 -5.56 13.32
CA ASP A 51 10.34 -5.71 13.98
C ASP A 51 10.22 -6.45 15.32
N ALA A 52 9.22 -6.08 16.14
CA ALA A 52 8.96 -6.76 17.40
C ALA A 52 8.56 -8.23 17.21
N ALA A 53 7.77 -8.55 16.20
CA ALA A 53 7.38 -9.94 15.90
C ALA A 53 8.57 -10.80 15.42
N ILE A 54 9.53 -10.21 14.70
CA ILE A 54 10.79 -10.88 14.35
C ILE A 54 11.61 -11.18 15.61
N HIS A 55 11.76 -10.20 16.51
CA HIS A 55 12.47 -10.39 17.78
C HIS A 55 11.83 -11.46 18.69
N ARG A 56 10.52 -11.66 18.59
CA ARG A 56 9.79 -12.74 19.27
C ARG A 56 9.91 -14.11 18.57
N GLY A 57 10.50 -14.17 17.38
CA GLY A 57 10.62 -15.39 16.58
C GLY A 57 9.33 -15.81 15.86
N GLU A 58 8.34 -14.92 15.79
CA GLU A 58 7.05 -15.18 15.11
C GLU A 58 7.16 -14.97 13.60
N LEU A 59 8.05 -14.07 13.18
CA LEU A 59 8.35 -13.79 11.78
C LEU A 59 9.82 -14.05 11.49
N LYS A 60 10.10 -14.51 10.27
CA LYS A 60 11.45 -14.83 9.84
C LYS A 60 12.28 -13.59 9.52
N ASN A 61 11.70 -12.64 8.79
CA ASN A 61 12.31 -11.39 8.35
C ASN A 61 11.22 -10.44 7.79
N GLY A 62 11.56 -9.15 7.67
CA GLY A 62 10.67 -8.10 7.20
C GLY A 62 10.35 -8.19 5.71
N HIS A 63 11.27 -8.71 4.89
CA HIS A 63 11.05 -8.85 3.45
C HIS A 63 9.98 -9.90 3.13
N ASP A 64 10.07 -11.08 3.75
CA ASP A 64 9.08 -12.14 3.65
C ASP A 64 7.72 -11.64 4.17
N HIS A 65 7.69 -10.88 5.28
CA HIS A 65 6.48 -10.24 5.77
C HIS A 65 5.89 -9.25 4.76
N PHE A 66 6.69 -8.35 4.20
CA PHE A 66 6.22 -7.36 3.22
C PHE A 66 5.62 -8.04 1.98
N ILE A 67 6.30 -9.05 1.42
CA ILE A 67 5.84 -9.75 0.21
C ILE A 67 4.50 -10.48 0.42
N GLN A 68 4.31 -11.10 1.59
CA GLN A 68 3.15 -11.97 1.85
C GLN A 68 1.96 -11.21 2.45
N VAL A 69 2.24 -10.18 3.24
CA VAL A 69 1.25 -9.49 4.07
C VAL A 69 1.35 -7.98 3.87
N GLY A 70 2.53 -7.40 4.12
CA GLY A 70 2.69 -5.95 4.22
C GLY A 70 2.26 -5.18 2.96
N PHE A 71 2.55 -5.67 1.77
CA PHE A 71 2.13 -5.04 0.52
C PHE A 71 0.60 -5.00 0.39
N PHE A 72 -0.08 -6.12 0.68
CA PHE A 72 -1.54 -6.21 0.58
C PHE A 72 -2.26 -5.43 1.71
N GLU A 73 -1.59 -5.25 2.85
CA GLU A 73 -2.03 -4.33 3.91
C GLU A 73 -1.73 -2.87 3.61
N GLY A 74 -1.00 -2.55 2.54
CA GLY A 74 -0.56 -1.19 2.21
C GLY A 74 0.42 -0.61 3.25
N ARG A 75 1.35 -1.43 3.75
CA ARG A 75 2.40 -1.00 4.68
C ARG A 75 3.43 -0.14 3.95
N ASP A 76 3.78 0.97 4.59
CA ASP A 76 4.84 1.88 4.14
C ASP A 76 6.20 1.16 4.14
N THR A 77 6.94 1.31 3.04
CA THR A 77 8.24 0.64 2.85
C THR A 77 9.42 1.38 3.48
N ASP A 78 9.36 2.70 3.61
CA ASP A 78 10.50 3.51 4.02
C ASP A 78 10.19 4.70 4.94
N GLY A 79 8.91 4.86 5.31
CA GLY A 79 8.43 5.91 6.19
C GLY A 79 8.22 7.26 5.51
N LYS A 80 8.39 7.34 4.17
CA LYS A 80 8.39 8.61 3.42
C LYS A 80 7.15 8.83 2.56
N GLU A 81 6.17 7.93 2.61
CA GLU A 81 4.96 8.06 1.80
C GLU A 81 4.10 9.26 2.22
N PHE A 82 4.17 9.66 3.49
CA PHE A 82 3.29 10.63 4.09
C PHE A 82 3.95 12.00 4.35
N ASP A 83 3.35 13.06 3.79
CA ASP A 83 3.71 14.46 4.04
C ASP A 83 2.58 15.14 4.80
N GLU A 84 2.76 15.30 6.12
CA GLU A 84 1.78 15.90 7.02
C GLU A 84 1.35 17.31 6.59
N LYS A 85 2.30 18.16 6.19
CA LYS A 85 1.99 19.55 5.84
C LYS A 85 1.19 19.62 4.56
N TRP A 86 1.59 18.85 3.56
CA TRP A 86 0.86 18.79 2.30
C TRP A 86 -0.51 18.13 2.50
N TYR A 87 -0.59 17.05 3.26
CA TYR A 87 -1.83 16.32 3.51
C TYR A 87 -2.88 17.20 4.19
N LEU A 88 -2.53 17.87 5.28
CA LEU A 88 -3.47 18.75 6.00
C LEU A 88 -3.87 19.98 5.15
N LYS A 89 -2.96 20.50 4.33
CA LYS A 89 -3.28 21.61 3.40
C LYS A 89 -4.33 21.20 2.36
N ASN A 90 -4.26 19.97 1.85
CA ASN A 90 -5.18 19.48 0.82
C ASN A 90 -6.44 18.79 1.40
N ASN A 91 -6.50 18.60 2.72
CA ASN A 91 -7.64 18.03 3.43
C ASN A 91 -8.05 18.95 4.59
N PRO A 92 -8.71 20.10 4.31
CA PRO A 92 -9.04 21.08 5.34
C PRO A 92 -9.97 20.56 6.45
N ASP A 93 -10.83 19.58 6.13
CA ASP A 93 -11.67 18.86 7.07
C ASP A 93 -10.83 18.08 8.11
N VAL A 94 -9.76 17.43 7.65
CA VAL A 94 -8.83 16.72 8.53
C VAL A 94 -8.01 17.70 9.35
N ALA A 95 -7.51 18.78 8.73
CA ALA A 95 -6.79 19.83 9.45
C ALA A 95 -7.63 20.42 10.61
N ALA A 96 -8.91 20.69 10.35
CA ALA A 96 -9.82 21.16 11.39
C ALA A 96 -10.04 20.11 12.49
N SER A 97 -10.13 18.83 12.14
CA SER A 97 -10.32 17.73 13.09
C SER A 97 -9.09 17.49 13.98
N VAL A 98 -7.88 17.63 13.42
CA VAL A 98 -6.62 17.62 14.18
C VAL A 98 -6.57 18.80 15.15
N LEU A 99 -6.95 20.01 14.72
CA LEU A 99 -7.01 21.19 15.61
C LEU A 99 -8.01 21.03 16.76
N ARG A 100 -9.11 20.29 16.55
CA ARG A 100 -10.07 19.94 17.60
C ARG A 100 -9.61 18.80 18.51
N GLY A 101 -8.49 18.14 18.19
CA GLY A 101 -7.97 17.00 18.96
C GLY A 101 -8.69 15.67 18.70
N GLU A 102 -9.53 15.59 17.66
CA GLU A 102 -10.21 14.33 17.27
C GLU A 102 -9.23 13.34 16.63
N TRP A 103 -8.20 13.86 15.97
CA TRP A 103 -7.07 13.09 15.45
C TRP A 103 -5.77 13.62 16.04
N THR A 104 -4.87 12.72 16.44
CA THR A 104 -3.54 13.11 16.94
C THR A 104 -2.74 13.89 15.91
N ASN A 105 -2.84 13.50 14.64
CA ASN A 105 -2.24 14.16 13.48
C ASN A 105 -2.88 13.64 12.18
N GLY A 106 -2.53 14.26 11.06
CA GLY A 106 -2.96 13.87 9.73
C GLY A 106 -2.51 12.46 9.35
N LYS A 107 -1.30 12.02 9.76
CA LYS A 107 -0.85 10.64 9.51
C LYS A 107 -1.78 9.61 10.14
N MET A 108 -2.22 9.83 11.38
CA MET A 108 -3.16 8.93 12.07
C MET A 108 -4.52 8.91 11.37
N HIS A 109 -5.04 10.07 10.96
CA HIS A 109 -6.25 10.11 10.14
C HIS A 109 -6.06 9.32 8.85
N TRP A 110 -4.97 9.55 8.12
CA TRP A 110 -4.72 8.91 6.84
C TRP A 110 -4.62 7.38 6.97
N LEU A 111 -3.88 6.88 7.97
CA LEU A 111 -3.74 5.45 8.23
C LEU A 111 -5.07 4.77 8.57
N ASN A 112 -5.99 5.46 9.26
CA ASN A 112 -7.25 4.87 9.74
C ASN A 112 -8.45 5.11 8.80
N VAL A 113 -8.42 6.20 8.03
CA VAL A 113 -9.55 6.66 7.21
C VAL A 113 -9.09 7.07 5.82
N GLY A 114 -8.14 8.01 5.73
CA GLY A 114 -7.81 8.67 4.47
C GLY A 114 -7.38 7.73 3.34
N ARG A 115 -6.64 6.65 3.65
CA ARG A 115 -6.25 5.63 2.67
C ARG A 115 -7.45 4.91 2.04
N ALA A 116 -8.48 4.61 2.83
CA ALA A 116 -9.69 3.93 2.35
C ALA A 116 -10.56 4.87 1.50
N GLU A 117 -10.46 6.17 1.75
CA GLU A 117 -11.10 7.23 0.96
C GLU A 117 -10.28 7.64 -0.28
N LEU A 118 -9.17 6.95 -0.59
CA LEU A 118 -8.25 7.29 -1.67
C LEU A 118 -7.73 8.75 -1.58
N ARG A 119 -7.51 9.26 -0.36
CA ARG A 119 -6.81 10.52 -0.13
C ARG A 119 -5.31 10.30 -0.23
N ALA A 120 -4.70 10.97 -1.20
CA ALA A 120 -3.26 10.91 -1.42
C ALA A 120 -2.51 11.36 -0.13
N PRO A 121 -1.46 10.64 0.30
CA PRO A 121 -0.70 10.97 1.51
C PRO A 121 0.35 12.08 1.30
N SER A 122 0.74 12.32 0.05
CA SER A 122 1.76 13.30 -0.31
C SER A 122 1.61 13.74 -1.76
N LYS A 123 2.23 14.87 -2.09
CA LYS A 123 2.26 15.40 -3.47
C LYS A 123 2.84 14.40 -4.46
N THR A 124 3.88 13.67 -4.06
CA THR A 124 4.57 12.70 -4.92
C THR A 124 3.66 11.55 -5.31
N LEU A 125 2.75 11.14 -4.41
CA LEU A 125 1.85 10.01 -4.64
C LEU A 125 0.49 10.42 -5.22
N GLU A 126 0.16 11.71 -5.27
CA GLU A 126 -1.08 12.23 -5.84
C GLU A 126 -1.40 11.66 -7.24
N PRO A 127 -0.47 11.64 -8.23
CA PRO A 127 -0.78 11.10 -9.56
C PRO A 127 -1.16 9.59 -9.55
N VAL A 128 -0.55 8.81 -8.65
CA VAL A 128 -0.87 7.39 -8.50
C VAL A 128 -2.26 7.23 -7.90
N TYR A 129 -2.61 8.04 -6.91
CA TYR A 129 -3.94 8.04 -6.30
C TYR A 129 -5.02 8.51 -7.29
N ASP A 130 -4.73 9.48 -8.17
CA ASP A 130 -5.64 9.90 -9.25
C ASP A 130 -5.96 8.76 -10.19
N THR A 131 -4.94 7.97 -10.54
CA THR A 131 -5.09 6.77 -11.36
C THR A 131 -6.02 5.76 -10.68
N TRP A 132 -5.83 5.50 -9.39
CA TRP A 132 -6.72 4.61 -8.62
C TRP A 132 -8.15 5.13 -8.52
N ARG A 133 -8.34 6.43 -8.29
CA ARG A 133 -9.67 7.05 -8.28
C ARG A 133 -10.38 6.86 -9.62
N GLY A 134 -9.65 6.95 -10.74
CA GLY A 134 -10.17 6.65 -12.07
C GLY A 134 -10.65 5.20 -12.21
N PHE A 135 -9.91 4.22 -11.69
CA PHE A 135 -10.31 2.81 -11.72
C PHE A 135 -11.50 2.50 -10.80
N CYS A 136 -11.57 3.12 -9.62
CA CYS A 136 -12.63 2.87 -8.64
C CYS A 136 -13.95 3.59 -8.96
N ALA A 137 -13.92 4.64 -9.79
CA ALA A 137 -15.12 5.36 -10.21
C ALA A 137 -15.87 4.70 -11.39
N ALA A 138 -15.33 3.62 -11.98
CA ALA A 138 -15.81 3.00 -13.23
C ALA A 138 -16.32 1.56 -13.08
#